data_AF-S4U5S5-F1
#
_entry.id   AF-S4U5S5-F1
#
_cell.length_a   1.000
_cell.length_b   1.000
_cell.length_c   1.000
_cell.angle_alpha   90.00
_cell.angle_beta   90.00
_cell.angle_gamma   90.00
#
_symmetry.space_group_name_H-M   'P 1'
#
loop_
_entity.id
_entity.type
_entity.pdbx_description
1 polymer ?
#
loop_
_entity_poly.entity_id
_entity_poly.type
_entity_poly.pdbx_seq_one_letter_code
_entity_poly.pdbx_strand_id
1 'polypeptide(L)'
;SCGCEVFQEVKAKQFLPLDSCVSPQCKTLRTRGKLHRQTRGSKFLKFQEVKLQELADQVPMGDIPRSLTVQCFDDLTRITKPGEIVNISGVFLPSPFTGYRAYRAGLLADTLLEAYSIQLQKKHYKELASSSSSQVEEKINEILNSPDALGQLSSSVAPEIYGHDDVKRALVLQLVSAPANQTSDGITNRGDIHICLMGDPGVAKSQLLRFVSKVAPRGVYTTGRGSSGVGLTASVARDTLTGEMMLEGGALVLADNGICCIDEFDKMDESDRTAI
;
A
#
# COMPACT_ATOMS: atom_id res chain seq x y z
N SER A 1 22.79 -28.55 -38.44
CA SER A 1 21.93 -27.97 -37.38
C SER A 1 20.51 -28.51 -37.58
N CYS A 2 19.85 -29.01 -36.53
CA CYS A 2 18.54 -29.68 -36.67
C CYS A 2 17.34 -28.72 -36.80
N GLY A 3 17.49 -27.43 -36.51
CA GLY A 3 16.39 -26.45 -36.57
C GLY A 3 15.24 -26.69 -35.58
N CYS A 4 15.31 -27.73 -34.75
CA CYS A 4 14.29 -28.04 -33.76
C CYS A 4 14.37 -27.09 -32.56
N GLU A 5 13.23 -26.55 -32.16
CA GLU A 5 13.08 -25.81 -30.90
C GLU A 5 12.89 -26.79 -29.74
N VAL A 6 13.62 -26.56 -28.64
CA VAL A 6 13.54 -27.36 -27.42
C VAL A 6 13.07 -26.46 -26.29
N PHE A 7 11.98 -26.85 -25.64
CA PHE A 7 11.42 -26.12 -24.50
C PHE A 7 11.79 -26.82 -23.20
N GLN A 8 12.27 -26.04 -22.23
CA GLN A 8 12.56 -26.49 -20.87
C GLN A 8 11.69 -25.72 -19.89
N GLU A 9 10.92 -26.44 -19.08
CA GLU A 9 10.13 -25.85 -18.01
C GLU A 9 11.05 -25.46 -16.83
N VAL A 10 10.92 -24.22 -16.35
CA VAL A 10 11.70 -23.71 -15.21
C VAL A 10 10.85 -23.85 -13.95
N LYS A 11 11.21 -24.80 -13.08
CA LYS A 11 10.46 -25.10 -11.84
C LYS A 11 11.01 -24.41 -10.59
N ALA A 12 12.22 -23.87 -10.64
CA ALA A 12 12.90 -23.27 -9.49
C ALA A 12 13.68 -22.02 -9.88
N LYS A 13 14.00 -21.18 -8.90
CA LYS A 13 14.81 -19.96 -9.07
C LYS A 13 16.18 -20.24 -9.72
N GLN A 14 16.73 -21.42 -9.47
CA GLN A 14 17.95 -21.92 -10.10
C GLN A 14 17.60 -23.08 -11.03
N PHE A 15 18.05 -23.00 -12.28
CA PHE A 15 17.89 -24.07 -13.25
C PHE A 15 19.17 -24.22 -14.08
N LEU A 16 19.45 -25.44 -14.51
CA LEU A 16 20.54 -25.74 -15.43
C LEU A 16 19.98 -25.74 -16.86
N PRO A 17 20.50 -24.91 -17.77
CA PRO A 17 20.06 -24.93 -19.15
C PRO A 17 20.40 -26.27 -19.81
N LEU A 18 19.59 -26.69 -20.77
CA LEU A 18 19.93 -27.84 -21.61
C LEU A 18 21.10 -27.51 -22.53
N ASP A 19 22.22 -28.23 -22.39
CA ASP A 19 23.42 -28.02 -23.20
C ASP A 19 23.37 -28.72 -24.56
N SER A 20 22.58 -29.80 -24.68
CA SER A 20 22.53 -30.64 -25.87
C SER A 20 21.11 -30.86 -26.39
N CYS A 21 20.97 -30.87 -27.71
CA CYS A 21 19.68 -31.03 -28.37
C CYS A 21 19.12 -32.45 -28.17
N VAL A 22 17.91 -32.53 -27.59
CA VAL A 22 17.18 -33.79 -27.31
C VAL A 22 16.30 -34.22 -28.50
N SER A 23 16.37 -33.54 -29.64
CA SER A 23 15.56 -33.84 -30.82
C SER A 23 15.81 -35.26 -31.36
N PRO A 24 14.77 -35.95 -31.87
CA PRO A 24 14.93 -37.29 -32.45
C PRO A 24 15.88 -37.29 -33.66
N GLN A 25 15.97 -36.19 -34.40
CA GLN A 25 16.90 -36.03 -35.53
C GLN A 25 18.37 -36.04 -35.06
N CYS A 26 18.71 -35.27 -34.02
CA CYS A 26 20.09 -35.29 -33.48
C CYS A 26 20.42 -36.63 -32.82
N LYS A 27 19.44 -37.28 -32.20
CA LYS A 27 19.60 -38.58 -31.52
C LYS A 27 19.85 -39.72 -32.51
N THR A 28 19.13 -39.76 -33.63
CA THR A 28 19.31 -40.76 -34.69
C THR A 28 20.64 -40.60 -35.42
N LEU A 29 21.06 -39.36 -35.70
CA LEU A 29 22.34 -39.05 -36.33
C LEU A 29 23.55 -39.19 -35.39
N ARG A 30 23.35 -39.47 -34.09
CA ARG A 30 24.40 -39.50 -33.04
C ARG A 30 25.25 -38.21 -32.99
N THR A 31 24.71 -37.10 -33.48
CA THR A 31 25.36 -35.78 -33.47
C THR A 31 24.86 -34.95 -32.30
N ARG A 32 25.76 -34.38 -31.50
CA ARG A 32 25.38 -33.46 -30.41
C ARG A 32 25.23 -32.04 -30.95
N GLY A 33 24.00 -31.65 -31.25
CA GLY A 33 23.68 -30.25 -31.58
C GLY A 33 23.81 -29.37 -30.34
N LYS A 34 24.56 -28.26 -30.44
CA LYS A 34 24.64 -27.24 -29.39
C LYS A 34 23.35 -26.43 -29.37
N LEU A 35 22.77 -26.25 -28.18
CA LEU A 35 21.60 -25.41 -27.99
C LEU A 35 22.00 -23.96 -27.75
N HIS A 36 21.20 -23.03 -28.28
CA HIS A 36 21.34 -21.59 -28.05
C HIS A 36 20.03 -21.06 -27.48
N ARG A 37 20.12 -20.31 -26.38
CA ARG A 37 18.95 -19.72 -25.74
C ARG A 37 18.37 -18.61 -26.63
N GLN A 38 17.10 -18.73 -26.99
CA GLN A 38 16.36 -17.68 -27.69
C GLN A 38 15.33 -17.06 -26.75
N THR A 39 15.42 -15.74 -26.54
CA THR A 39 14.50 -15.01 -25.65
C THR A 39 13.13 -14.76 -26.30
N ARG A 40 13.07 -14.55 -27.62
CA ARG A 40 11.80 -14.29 -28.33
C ARG A 40 10.89 -15.51 -28.43
N GLY A 41 11.47 -16.72 -28.46
CA GLY A 41 10.73 -17.98 -28.45
C GLY A 41 10.38 -18.50 -27.06
N SER A 42 10.80 -17.80 -25.99
CA SER A 42 10.50 -18.18 -24.61
C SER A 42 9.34 -17.37 -24.03
N LYS A 43 8.49 -18.02 -23.24
CA LYS A 43 7.43 -17.36 -22.48
C LYS A 43 7.98 -16.86 -21.15
N PHE A 44 7.85 -15.56 -20.89
CA PHE A 44 8.16 -14.95 -19.60
C PHE A 44 6.88 -14.58 -18.87
N LEU A 45 6.92 -14.65 -17.54
CA LEU A 45 5.84 -14.21 -16.66
C LEU A 45 6.31 -12.99 -15.88
N LYS A 46 5.38 -12.08 -15.59
CA LYS A 46 5.68 -10.97 -14.68
C LYS A 46 5.85 -11.54 -13.27
N PHE A 47 6.87 -11.05 -12.58
CA PHE A 47 7.21 -11.44 -11.22
C PHE A 47 7.52 -10.18 -10.42
N GLN A 48 6.98 -10.10 -9.21
CA GLN A 48 7.28 -9.04 -8.26
C GLN A 48 7.39 -9.64 -6.86
N GLU A 49 8.39 -9.18 -6.10
CA GLU A 49 8.55 -9.50 -4.70
C GLU A 49 8.13 -8.29 -3.85
N VAL A 50 7.27 -8.54 -2.86
CA VAL A 50 6.75 -7.51 -1.95
C VAL A 50 7.09 -7.92 -0.53
N LYS A 51 7.66 -7.00 0.26
CA LYS A 51 7.87 -7.19 1.69
C LYS A 51 6.65 -6.66 2.44
N LEU A 52 5.93 -7.56 3.11
CA LEU A 52 4.77 -7.22 3.93
C LEU A 52 5.20 -7.15 5.39
N GLN A 53 4.78 -6.11 6.10
CA GLN A 53 5.02 -5.92 7.52
C GLN A 53 3.69 -5.99 8.29
N GLU A 54 3.72 -6.59 9.47
CA GLU A 54 2.56 -6.64 10.37
C GLU A 54 2.13 -5.22 10.80
N LEU A 55 0.83 -5.04 11.02
CA LEU A 55 0.29 -3.81 11.57
C LEU A 55 0.71 -3.67 13.03
N ALA A 56 1.15 -2.47 13.44
CA ALA A 56 1.59 -2.21 14.81
C ALA A 56 0.52 -2.57 15.86
N ASP A 57 -0.76 -2.40 15.53
CA ASP A 57 -1.89 -2.71 16.42
C ASP A 57 -2.04 -4.22 16.71
N GLN A 58 -1.48 -5.09 15.86
CA GLN A 58 -1.55 -6.55 16.00
C GLN A 58 -0.34 -7.13 16.74
N VAL A 59 0.69 -6.32 16.98
CA VAL A 59 1.95 -6.75 17.58
C VAL A 59 1.85 -6.64 19.10
N PRO A 60 2.17 -7.70 19.86
CA PRO A 60 2.13 -7.66 21.33
C PRO A 60 3.17 -6.67 21.87
N MET A 61 2.88 -6.09 23.04
CA MET A 61 3.78 -5.13 23.68
C MET A 61 5.15 -5.75 23.94
N GLY A 62 6.20 -5.15 23.38
CA GLY A 62 7.59 -5.56 23.55
C GLY A 62 8.21 -6.27 22.35
N ASP A 63 7.40 -6.74 21.41
CA ASP A 63 7.89 -7.38 20.18
C ASP A 63 8.07 -6.35 19.04
N ILE A 64 9.02 -6.62 18.15
CA ILE A 64 9.23 -5.84 16.92
C ILE A 64 8.36 -6.46 15.82
N PRO A 65 7.61 -5.64 15.04
CA PRO A 65 6.79 -6.15 13.94
C PRO A 65 7.63 -6.96 12.96
N ARG A 66 7.15 -8.15 12.61
CA ARG A 66 7.88 -9.03 11.69
C ARG A 66 7.53 -8.71 10.24
N SER A 67 8.47 -8.98 9.36
CA SER A 67 8.30 -8.86 7.92
C SER A 67 8.23 -10.23 7.26
N LEU A 68 7.37 -10.37 6.26
CA LEU A 68 7.21 -11.58 5.46
C LEU A 68 7.39 -11.24 3.97
N THR A 69 8.05 -12.13 3.22
CA THR A 69 8.24 -11.97 1.77
C THR A 69 7.08 -12.58 1.00
N VAL A 70 6.47 -11.80 0.12
CA VAL A 70 5.33 -12.19 -0.70
C VAL A 70 5.75 -12.18 -2.17
N GLN A 71 5.44 -13.25 -2.90
CA GLN A 71 5.67 -13.35 -4.33
C GLN A 71 4.36 -13.16 -5.08
N CYS A 72 4.36 -12.22 -6.02
CA CYS A 72 3.21 -11.90 -6.88
C CYS A 72 3.55 -12.26 -8.33
N PHE A 73 2.62 -12.95 -9.00
CA PHE A 73 2.76 -13.38 -10.38
C PHE A 73 1.72 -12.73 -11.29
N ASP A 74 2.12 -12.52 -12.55
CA ASP A 74 1.26 -12.08 -13.65
C ASP A 74 0.44 -10.82 -13.34
N ASP A 75 -0.89 -10.94 -13.26
CA ASP A 75 -1.82 -9.83 -13.04
C ASP A 75 -1.77 -9.26 -11.61
N LEU A 76 -1.25 -10.02 -10.65
CA LEU A 76 -1.08 -9.55 -9.27
C LEU A 76 0.11 -8.60 -9.11
N THR A 77 0.91 -8.42 -10.17
CA THR A 77 2.02 -7.47 -10.16
C THR A 77 1.51 -6.03 -10.29
N ARG A 78 2.15 -5.11 -9.56
CA ARG A 78 1.89 -3.66 -9.52
C ARG A 78 0.50 -3.26 -8.99
N ILE A 79 -0.21 -4.16 -8.33
CA ILE A 79 -1.46 -3.83 -7.63
C ILE A 79 -1.18 -2.99 -6.38
N THR A 80 -0.16 -3.37 -5.61
CA THR A 80 0.18 -2.74 -4.33
C THR A 80 1.24 -1.67 -4.49
N LYS A 81 1.11 -0.60 -3.71
CA LYS A 81 2.15 0.43 -3.54
C LYS A 81 2.73 0.37 -2.13
N PRO A 82 3.99 0.81 -1.95
CA PRO A 82 4.59 0.87 -0.62
C PRO A 82 3.73 1.75 0.31
N GLY A 83 3.46 1.25 1.50
CA GLY A 83 2.69 1.95 2.53
C GLY A 83 1.18 1.69 2.53
N GLU A 84 0.65 1.00 1.52
CA GLU A 84 -0.77 0.62 1.53
C GLU A 84 -1.05 -0.53 2.48
N ILE A 85 -2.20 -0.48 3.15
CA ILE A 85 -2.69 -1.57 3.99
C ILE A 85 -3.42 -2.56 3.08
N VAL A 86 -2.87 -3.77 3.00
CA VAL A 86 -3.32 -4.82 2.09
C VAL A 86 -3.62 -6.11 2.82
N ASN A 87 -4.70 -6.78 2.42
CA ASN A 87 -5.01 -8.14 2.80
C ASN A 87 -4.58 -9.05 1.66
N ILE A 88 -3.58 -9.89 1.91
CA ILE A 88 -3.05 -10.84 0.92
C ILE A 88 -3.48 -12.24 1.31
N SER A 89 -4.13 -12.94 0.39
CA SER A 89 -4.48 -14.35 0.51
C SER A 89 -3.61 -15.17 -0.44
N GLY A 90 -3.08 -16.28 0.05
CA GLY A 90 -2.05 -17.04 -0.66
C GLY A 90 -1.68 -18.34 0.03
N VAL A 91 -0.68 -19.01 -0.53
CA VAL A 91 -0.13 -20.25 0.05
C VAL A 91 1.21 -19.95 0.69
N PHE A 92 1.36 -20.40 1.93
CA PHE A 92 2.60 -20.28 2.69
C PHE A 92 3.54 -21.43 2.32
N LEU A 93 4.69 -21.09 1.76
CA LEU A 93 5.66 -22.04 1.22
C LEU A 93 7.03 -21.85 1.89
N PRO A 94 7.74 -22.95 2.24
CA PRO A 94 9.14 -22.87 2.60
C PRO A 94 10.01 -22.75 1.34
N SER A 95 10.91 -21.76 1.30
CA SER A 95 12.00 -21.69 0.33
C SER A 95 13.24 -22.34 0.93
N PRO A 96 13.66 -23.52 0.44
CA PRO A 96 14.93 -24.08 0.87
C PRO A 96 16.09 -23.21 0.40
N PHE A 97 17.12 -23.08 1.25
CA PHE A 97 18.37 -22.48 0.81
C PHE A 97 19.07 -23.39 -0.21
N THR A 98 19.78 -22.78 -1.15
CA THR A 98 20.57 -23.47 -2.17
C THR A 98 22.07 -23.14 -2.04
N GLY A 99 22.94 -23.99 -2.60
CA GLY A 99 24.39 -23.79 -2.61
C GLY A 99 25.05 -23.87 -1.22
N TYR A 100 26.11 -23.10 -1.00
CA TYR A 100 26.86 -23.08 0.26
C TYR A 100 26.02 -22.69 1.49
N ARG A 101 24.95 -21.89 1.29
CA ARG A 101 24.01 -21.56 2.37
C ARG A 101 23.22 -22.79 2.83
N ALA A 102 22.84 -23.69 1.94
CA ALA A 102 22.15 -24.93 2.29
C ALA A 102 22.99 -25.82 3.22
N TYR A 103 24.30 -25.90 2.97
CA TYR A 103 25.23 -26.69 3.78
C TYR A 103 25.33 -26.19 5.23
N ARG A 104 25.17 -24.87 5.46
CA ARG A 104 25.18 -24.26 6.81
C ARG A 104 23.80 -24.20 7.46
N ALA A 105 22.75 -24.03 6.67
CA ALA A 105 21.39 -23.82 7.17
C ALA A 105 20.73 -25.11 7.69
N GLY A 106 21.22 -26.28 7.30
CA GLY A 106 20.65 -27.56 7.75
C GLY A 106 19.20 -27.73 7.28
N LEU A 107 18.26 -27.79 8.23
CA LEU A 107 16.82 -27.90 7.97
C LEU A 107 16.08 -26.55 8.01
N LEU A 108 16.79 -25.44 8.22
CA LEU A 108 16.18 -24.11 8.19
C LEU A 108 15.79 -23.75 6.75
N ALA A 109 14.57 -23.25 6.59
CA ALA A 109 14.05 -22.73 5.34
C ALA A 109 13.50 -21.33 5.59
N ASP A 110 13.71 -20.44 4.64
CA ASP A 110 13.04 -19.14 4.65
C ASP A 110 11.56 -19.35 4.30
N THR A 111 10.71 -18.47 4.81
CA THR A 111 9.27 -18.53 4.56
C THR A 111 8.90 -17.49 3.51
N LEU A 112 8.11 -17.93 2.53
CA LEU A 112 7.50 -17.06 1.53
C LEU A 112 6.00 -17.29 1.49
N LEU A 113 5.27 -16.25 1.09
CA LEU A 113 3.85 -16.36 0.76
C LEU A 113 3.70 -16.17 -0.75
N GLU A 114 3.15 -17.15 -1.44
CA GLU A 114 2.73 -16.99 -2.83
C GLU A 114 1.33 -16.39 -2.87
N ALA A 115 1.19 -15.18 -3.40
CA ALA A 115 -0.07 -14.46 -3.43
C ALA A 115 -1.00 -14.98 -4.53
N TYR A 116 -2.26 -15.22 -4.18
CA TYR A 116 -3.35 -15.51 -5.14
C TYR A 116 -4.38 -14.38 -5.24
N SER A 117 -4.59 -13.65 -4.16
CA SER A 117 -5.50 -12.51 -4.13
C SER A 117 -4.95 -11.42 -3.24
N ILE A 118 -5.03 -10.19 -3.73
CA ILE A 118 -4.59 -8.99 -3.03
C ILE A 118 -5.80 -8.05 -2.96
N GLN A 119 -6.22 -7.72 -1.74
CA GLN A 119 -7.30 -6.79 -1.48
C GLN A 119 -6.76 -5.57 -0.74
N LEU A 120 -6.91 -4.39 -1.34
CA LEU A 120 -6.57 -3.12 -0.70
C LEU A 120 -7.66 -2.79 0.34
N GLN A 121 -7.27 -2.56 1.60
CA GLN A 121 -8.23 -2.16 2.64
C GLN A 121 -8.73 -0.73 2.39
N LYS A 122 -7.82 0.19 2.07
CA LYS A 122 -8.13 1.58 1.76
C LYS A 122 -8.46 1.73 0.28
N LYS A 123 -9.73 1.53 -0.08
CA LYS A 123 -10.20 1.75 -1.45
C LYS A 123 -10.16 3.23 -1.82
N HIS A 124 -9.95 3.52 -3.10
CA HIS A 124 -10.15 4.88 -3.60
C HIS A 124 -11.63 5.27 -3.47
N TYR A 125 -11.91 6.55 -3.18
CA TYR A 125 -13.28 7.07 -3.04
C TYR A 125 -14.17 6.71 -4.24
N LYS A 126 -13.62 6.65 -5.46
CA LYS A 126 -14.32 6.24 -6.68
C LYS A 126 -14.81 4.78 -6.63
N GLU A 127 -13.97 3.87 -6.16
CA GLU A 127 -14.34 2.45 -6.04
C GLU A 127 -15.39 2.26 -4.96
N LEU A 128 -15.25 2.98 -3.84
CA LEU A 128 -16.21 2.94 -2.74
C LEU A 128 -17.60 3.42 -3.19
N ALA A 129 -17.66 4.52 -3.95
CA ALA A 129 -18.88 5.03 -4.56
C ALA A 129 -19.50 4.05 -5.58
N SER A 130 -18.70 3.31 -6.33
CA SER A 130 -19.20 2.30 -7.27
C SER A 130 -19.75 1.03 -6.60
N SER A 131 -19.29 0.76 -5.37
CA SER A 131 -19.75 -0.39 -4.57
C SER A 131 -20.96 -0.11 -3.70
N SER A 132 -21.62 1.04 -3.88
CA SER A 132 -22.78 1.46 -3.10
C SER A 132 -23.88 0.41 -3.17
N SER A 133 -24.17 -0.23 -2.03
CA SER A 133 -25.34 -1.09 -1.87
C SER A 133 -26.61 -0.25 -1.88
N SER A 134 -27.73 -0.79 -2.36
CA SER A 134 -29.04 -0.11 -2.36
C SER A 134 -29.43 0.51 -1.01
N GLN A 135 -29.06 -0.14 0.10
CA GLN A 135 -29.28 0.36 1.46
C GLN A 135 -28.56 1.68 1.79
N VAL A 136 -27.40 1.93 1.17
CA VAL A 136 -26.65 3.18 1.36
C VAL A 136 -27.33 4.31 0.61
N GLU A 137 -27.84 4.04 -0.60
CA GLU A 137 -28.59 5.01 -1.39
C GLU A 137 -29.90 5.43 -0.70
N GLU A 138 -30.61 4.49 -0.08
CA GLU A 138 -31.80 4.79 0.74
C GLU A 138 -31.48 5.77 1.87
N LYS A 139 -30.41 5.52 2.64
CA LYS A 139 -29.97 6.42 3.73
C LYS A 139 -29.51 7.78 3.21
N ILE A 140 -28.87 7.83 2.04
CA ILE A 140 -28.49 9.10 1.42
C ILE A 140 -29.75 9.90 1.07
N ASN A 141 -30.78 9.25 0.51
CA ASN A 141 -32.05 9.89 0.20
C ASN A 141 -32.79 10.38 1.45
N GLU A 142 -32.74 9.64 2.56
CA GLU A 142 -33.27 10.09 3.84
C GLU A 142 -32.61 11.39 4.32
N ILE A 143 -31.28 11.47 4.23
CA ILE A 143 -30.50 12.66 4.63
C ILE A 143 -30.79 13.83 3.69
N LEU A 144 -30.92 13.58 2.38
CA LEU A 144 -31.26 14.61 1.38
C LEU A 144 -32.66 15.21 1.59
N ASN A 145 -33.61 14.40 2.07
CA ASN A 145 -34.97 14.86 2.37
C ASN A 145 -35.06 15.66 3.68
N SER A 146 -34.02 15.64 4.51
CA SER A 146 -33.97 16.44 5.73
C SER A 146 -33.68 17.92 5.42
N PRO A 147 -34.27 18.88 6.17
CA PRO A 147 -34.05 20.30 5.92
C PRO A 147 -32.65 20.79 6.34
N ASP A 148 -31.97 20.07 7.22
CA ASP A 148 -30.62 20.39 7.70
C ASP A 148 -29.69 19.16 7.66
N ALA A 149 -29.29 18.78 6.45
CA ALA A 149 -28.37 17.67 6.22
C ALA A 149 -26.99 17.90 6.89
N LEU A 150 -26.50 19.15 6.89
CA LEU A 150 -25.21 19.48 7.49
C LEU A 150 -25.26 19.37 9.01
N GLY A 151 -26.32 19.86 9.65
CA GLY A 151 -26.57 19.69 11.08
C GLY A 151 -26.62 18.21 11.47
N GLN A 152 -27.39 17.40 10.73
CA GLN A 152 -27.50 15.97 11.01
C GLN A 152 -26.15 15.24 10.89
N LEU A 153 -25.38 15.50 9.83
CA LEU A 153 -24.04 14.93 9.66
C LEU A 153 -23.08 15.41 10.75
N SER A 154 -23.10 16.71 11.09
CA SER A 154 -22.23 17.26 12.13
C SER A 154 -22.51 16.67 13.52
N SER A 155 -23.78 16.44 13.86
CA SER A 155 -24.16 15.79 15.12
C SER A 155 -23.73 14.31 15.18
N SER A 156 -23.61 13.67 14.01
CA SER A 156 -23.14 12.29 13.88
C SER A 156 -21.62 12.16 13.96
N VAL A 157 -20.87 13.26 13.77
CA VAL A 157 -19.43 13.29 13.94
C VAL A 157 -19.07 13.38 15.43
N ALA A 158 -18.33 12.38 15.92
CA ALA A 158 -17.91 12.26 17.32
C ALA A 158 -19.06 12.51 18.32
N PRO A 159 -20.08 11.63 18.37
CA PRO A 159 -21.23 11.81 19.27
C PRO A 159 -20.85 11.76 20.76
N GLU A 160 -19.68 11.20 21.08
CA GLU A 160 -19.11 11.15 22.43
C GLU A 160 -18.72 12.54 22.97
N ILE A 161 -18.52 13.52 22.09
CA ILE A 161 -18.10 14.88 22.46
C ILE A 161 -19.31 15.79 22.43
N TYR A 162 -19.61 16.42 23.57
CA TYR A 162 -20.71 17.37 23.69
C TYR A 162 -20.34 18.75 23.13
N GLY A 163 -21.27 19.37 22.39
CA GLY A 163 -21.13 20.71 21.83
C GLY A 163 -20.13 20.80 20.66
N HIS A 164 -19.55 22.00 20.49
CA HIS A 164 -18.65 22.34 19.39
C HIS A 164 -19.25 22.09 17.99
N ASP A 165 -20.53 22.39 17.82
CA ASP A 165 -21.27 22.12 16.57
C ASP A 165 -20.60 22.76 15.35
N ASP A 166 -20.07 23.98 15.50
CA ASP A 166 -19.39 24.68 14.41
C ASP A 166 -18.07 24.02 14.01
N VAL A 167 -17.31 23.50 14.99
CA VAL A 167 -16.08 22.74 14.72
C VAL A 167 -16.41 21.44 14.02
N LYS A 168 -17.45 20.72 14.48
CA LYS A 168 -17.91 19.48 13.84
C LYS A 168 -18.39 19.72 12.41
N ARG A 169 -19.14 20.81 12.16
CA ARG A 169 -19.53 21.23 10.81
C ARG A 169 -18.32 21.49 9.92
N ALA A 170 -17.30 22.19 10.43
CA ALA A 170 -16.07 22.44 9.68
C ALA A 170 -15.34 21.14 9.32
N LEU A 171 -15.27 20.17 10.24
CA LEU A 171 -14.67 18.86 9.98
C LEU A 171 -15.45 18.04 8.94
N VAL A 172 -16.79 18.11 8.94
CA VAL A 172 -17.62 17.49 7.89
C VAL A 172 -17.33 18.11 6.53
N LEU A 173 -17.23 19.44 6.45
CA LEU A 173 -16.87 20.13 5.21
C LEU A 173 -15.47 19.75 4.73
N GLN A 174 -14.52 19.56 5.64
CA GLN A 174 -13.18 19.06 5.32
C GLN A 174 -13.20 17.63 4.77
N LEU A 175 -14.03 16.75 5.32
CA LEU A 175 -14.18 15.36 4.85
C LEU A 175 -14.74 15.26 3.43
N VAL A 176 -15.61 16.19 3.04
CA VAL A 176 -16.19 16.24 1.69
C VAL A 176 -15.25 16.94 0.71
N SER A 177 -14.60 18.03 1.15
CA SER A 177 -13.69 18.84 0.34
C SER A 177 -14.34 19.42 -0.94
N ALA A 178 -13.59 20.22 -1.71
CA ALA A 178 -14.02 20.69 -3.03
C ALA A 178 -13.18 20.00 -4.14
N PRO A 179 -13.75 19.79 -5.35
CA PRO A 179 -12.97 19.28 -6.47
C PRO A 179 -11.89 20.28 -6.91
N ALA A 180 -10.76 19.76 -7.39
CA ALA A 180 -9.71 20.59 -7.96
C ALA A 180 -10.20 21.25 -9.27
N ASN A 181 -10.08 22.57 -9.36
CA ASN A 181 -10.51 23.33 -10.52
C ASN A 181 -9.31 23.65 -11.42
N GLN A 182 -9.41 23.30 -12.70
CA GLN A 182 -8.47 23.76 -13.72
C GLN A 182 -9.00 25.04 -14.35
N THR A 183 -8.19 26.09 -14.29
CA THR A 183 -8.51 27.34 -14.98
C THR A 183 -8.21 27.17 -16.47
N SER A 184 -8.83 27.99 -17.34
CA SER A 184 -8.56 28.00 -18.79
C SER A 184 -7.07 28.11 -19.14
N ASP A 185 -6.29 28.69 -18.24
CA ASP A 185 -4.86 28.96 -18.40
C ASP A 185 -3.96 27.76 -18.02
N GLY A 186 -4.56 26.61 -17.69
CA GLY A 186 -3.84 25.37 -17.36
C GLY A 186 -3.32 25.27 -15.92
N ILE A 187 -3.58 26.29 -15.09
CA ILE A 187 -3.23 26.27 -13.66
C ILE A 187 -4.29 25.45 -12.91
N THR A 188 -3.84 24.44 -12.17
CA THR A 188 -4.67 23.62 -11.27
C THR A 188 -4.74 24.27 -9.89
N ASN A 189 -5.93 24.66 -9.45
CA ASN A 189 -6.14 25.13 -8.08
C ASN A 189 -6.63 23.97 -7.19
N ARG A 190 -6.03 23.84 -6.00
CA ARG A 190 -6.40 22.79 -5.03
C ARG A 190 -7.75 23.12 -4.42
N GLY A 191 -8.64 22.13 -4.36
CA GLY A 191 -9.93 22.26 -3.67
C GLY A 191 -9.89 21.77 -2.21
N ASP A 192 -8.74 21.25 -1.77
CA ASP A 192 -8.58 20.66 -0.45
C ASP A 192 -8.54 21.70 0.67
N ILE A 193 -9.26 21.41 1.75
CA ILE A 193 -9.41 22.30 2.90
C ILE A 193 -8.47 21.84 4.03
N HIS A 194 -7.59 22.75 4.44
CA HIS A 194 -6.73 22.55 5.61
C HIS A 194 -7.30 23.31 6.81
N ILE A 195 -7.56 22.60 7.91
CA ILE A 195 -8.11 23.15 9.16
C ILE A 195 -7.09 22.99 10.28
N CYS A 196 -6.86 24.07 11.04
CA CYS A 196 -6.07 24.06 12.26
C CYS A 196 -6.97 24.31 13.48
N LEU A 197 -6.93 23.42 14.47
CA LEU A 197 -7.72 23.53 15.70
C LEU A 197 -6.86 24.08 16.85
N MET A 198 -7.19 25.27 17.35
CA MET A 198 -6.52 25.94 18.46
C MET A 198 -7.44 26.09 19.68
N GLY A 199 -6.88 26.29 20.88
CA GLY A 199 -7.64 26.30 22.15
C GLY A 199 -6.97 25.57 23.32
N ASP A 200 -7.62 25.54 24.46
CA ASP A 200 -7.07 25.04 25.71
C ASP A 200 -6.92 23.50 25.77
N PRO A 201 -6.04 22.98 26.64
CA PRO A 201 -6.01 21.54 26.94
C PRO A 201 -7.36 21.09 27.52
N GLY A 202 -7.79 19.88 27.19
CA GLY A 202 -9.04 19.29 27.72
C GLY A 202 -10.28 19.52 26.86
N VAL A 203 -10.20 20.30 25.77
CA VAL A 203 -11.34 20.52 24.84
C VAL A 203 -11.51 19.42 23.78
N ALA A 204 -11.07 18.19 24.08
CA ALA A 204 -11.23 16.98 23.26
C ALA A 204 -10.74 17.02 21.79
N LYS A 205 -9.89 17.99 21.40
CA LYS A 205 -9.35 18.12 20.02
C LYS A 205 -8.69 16.86 19.48
N SER A 206 -7.83 16.23 20.27
CA SER A 206 -7.15 14.99 19.89
C SER A 206 -8.14 13.86 19.63
N GLN A 207 -9.27 13.83 20.35
CA GLN A 207 -10.33 12.84 20.14
C GLN A 207 -11.11 13.12 18.86
N LEU A 208 -11.39 14.40 18.54
CA LEU A 208 -11.95 14.80 17.23
C LEU A 208 -11.03 14.39 16.07
N LEU A 209 -9.72 14.67 16.16
CA LEU A 209 -8.74 14.30 15.14
C LEU A 209 -8.66 12.78 14.93
N ARG A 210 -8.65 11.99 16.02
CA ARG A 210 -8.69 10.53 15.94
C ARG A 210 -9.99 10.05 15.29
N PHE A 211 -11.13 10.65 15.61
CA PHE A 211 -12.40 10.29 14.98
C PHE A 211 -12.36 10.52 13.48
N VAL A 212 -11.91 11.70 13.03
CA VAL A 212 -11.79 12.03 11.59
C VAL A 212 -10.84 11.06 10.88
N SER A 213 -9.69 10.73 11.50
CA SER A 213 -8.74 9.77 10.92
C SER A 213 -9.31 8.36 10.77
N LYS A 214 -10.27 7.96 11.62
CA LYS A 214 -10.94 6.66 11.53
C LYS A 214 -12.07 6.65 10.50
N VAL A 215 -12.79 7.76 10.36
CA VAL A 215 -13.90 7.90 9.41
C VAL A 215 -13.38 8.05 7.98
N ALA A 216 -12.28 8.78 7.79
CA ALA A 216 -11.69 8.96 6.47
C ALA A 216 -11.11 7.62 5.95
N PRO A 217 -11.48 7.15 4.74
CA PRO A 217 -10.96 5.89 4.19
C PRO A 217 -9.44 5.91 4.01
N ARG A 218 -8.86 7.10 3.77
CA ARG A 218 -7.41 7.34 3.74
C ARG A 218 -6.96 8.28 4.86
N GLY A 219 -7.51 8.08 6.06
CA GLY A 219 -7.04 8.78 7.26
C GLY A 219 -5.69 8.25 7.75
N VAL A 220 -4.80 9.15 8.13
CA VAL A 220 -3.54 8.85 8.82
C VAL A 220 -3.45 9.77 10.04
N TYR A 221 -3.15 9.21 11.20
CA TYR A 221 -2.96 9.96 12.44
C TYR A 221 -1.49 9.92 12.83
N THR A 222 -0.90 11.09 13.09
CA THR A 222 0.46 11.21 13.59
C THR A 222 0.57 12.28 14.67
N THR A 223 1.65 12.23 15.45
CA THR A 223 1.97 13.23 16.48
C THR A 223 3.14 14.10 16.02
N GLY A 224 3.17 15.36 16.42
CA GLY A 224 4.20 16.32 16.02
C GLY A 224 5.61 15.89 16.44
N ARG A 225 5.75 15.24 17.60
CA ARG A 225 7.04 14.68 18.06
C ARG A 225 7.43 13.37 17.37
N GLY A 226 6.45 12.58 16.92
CA GLY A 226 6.68 11.31 16.23
C GLY A 226 6.88 11.45 14.73
N SER A 227 6.69 12.66 14.18
CA SER A 227 6.70 12.93 12.74
C SER A 227 7.89 13.84 12.41
N SER A 228 9.02 13.24 12.07
CA SER A 228 10.14 13.99 11.48
C SER A 228 9.84 14.35 10.03
N GLY A 229 10.56 15.31 9.43
CA GLY A 229 10.38 15.68 8.02
C GLY A 229 10.48 14.48 7.07
N VAL A 230 11.33 13.49 7.40
CA VAL A 230 11.44 12.22 6.66
C VAL A 230 10.21 11.32 6.89
N GLY A 231 9.71 11.26 8.13
CA GLY A 231 8.52 10.49 8.49
C GLY A 231 7.21 11.09 7.97
N LEU A 232 7.16 12.40 7.68
CA LEU A 232 6.03 13.06 7.03
C LEU A 232 6.05 12.85 5.51
N THR A 233 7.22 12.97 4.88
CA THR A 233 7.35 12.96 3.42
C THR A 233 7.58 11.55 2.88
N ALA A 234 8.77 11.23 2.38
CA ALA A 234 9.16 9.91 1.96
C ALA A 234 10.65 9.71 2.24
N SER A 235 11.00 8.50 2.68
CA SER A 235 12.38 8.07 2.82
C SER A 235 12.76 7.25 1.58
N VAL A 236 13.97 7.46 1.08
CA VAL A 236 14.54 6.62 0.01
C VAL A 236 15.66 5.80 0.62
N ALA A 237 15.39 4.52 0.84
CA ALA A 237 16.38 3.55 1.28
C ALA A 237 16.95 2.82 0.07
N ARG A 238 18.25 2.52 0.08
CA ARG A 238 18.85 1.67 -0.95
C ARG A 238 19.04 0.27 -0.39
N ASP A 239 18.44 -0.72 -1.04
CA ASP A 239 18.63 -2.10 -0.65
C ASP A 239 20.09 -2.51 -0.94
N THR A 240 20.74 -3.06 0.08
CA THR A 240 22.17 -3.40 0.04
C THR A 240 22.48 -4.61 -0.84
N LEU A 241 21.48 -5.47 -1.10
CA LEU A 241 21.64 -6.70 -1.88
C LEU A 241 21.33 -6.50 -3.36
N THR A 242 20.20 -5.87 -3.66
CA THR A 242 19.74 -5.63 -5.04
C THR A 242 20.30 -4.33 -5.62
N GLY A 243 20.71 -3.39 -4.76
CA GLY A 243 21.10 -2.05 -5.16
C GLY A 243 19.93 -1.18 -5.61
N GLU A 244 18.70 -1.71 -5.52
CA GLU A 244 17.46 -1.02 -5.89
C GLU A 244 17.08 0.02 -4.84
N MET A 245 16.38 1.06 -5.30
CA MET A 245 15.87 2.12 -4.44
C MET A 245 14.51 1.70 -3.93
N MET A 246 14.40 1.52 -2.61
CA MET A 246 13.16 1.27 -1.89
C MET A 246 12.61 2.59 -1.36
N LEU A 247 11.36 2.87 -1.67
CA LEU A 247 10.65 4.03 -1.14
C LEU A 247 9.84 3.61 0.09
N GLU A 248 10.08 4.26 1.21
CA GLU A 248 9.23 4.17 2.39
C GLU A 248 8.38 5.43 2.44
N GLY A 249 7.07 5.28 2.25
CA GLY A 249 6.14 6.39 2.30
C GLY A 249 5.98 6.90 3.73
N GLY A 250 6.19 8.20 3.94
CA GLY A 250 5.82 8.89 5.17
C GLY A 250 4.33 9.23 5.21
N ALA A 251 3.89 9.78 6.33
CA ALA A 251 2.47 9.96 6.64
C ALA A 251 1.67 10.73 5.58
N LEU A 252 2.26 11.76 4.95
CA LEU A 252 1.59 12.55 3.90
C LEU A 252 1.41 11.75 2.61
N VAL A 253 2.40 10.93 2.25
CA VAL A 253 2.32 10.06 1.05
C VAL A 253 1.27 8.97 1.26
N LEU A 254 1.17 8.44 2.48
CA LEU A 254 0.12 7.48 2.84
C LEU A 254 -1.27 8.12 2.78
N ALA A 255 -1.37 9.37 3.21
CA ALA A 255 -2.60 10.16 3.23
C ALA A 255 -2.95 10.81 1.88
N ASP A 256 -2.29 10.44 0.78
CA ASP A 256 -2.61 10.99 -0.55
C ASP A 256 -4.10 10.84 -0.89
N ASN A 257 -4.72 11.93 -1.36
CA ASN A 257 -6.17 12.06 -1.57
C ASN A 257 -7.03 11.68 -0.35
N GLY A 258 -6.50 11.80 0.86
CA GLY A 258 -7.15 11.49 2.13
C GLY A 258 -6.98 12.62 3.15
N ILE A 259 -6.97 12.27 4.43
CA ILE A 259 -6.79 13.24 5.53
C ILE A 259 -5.60 12.83 6.39
N CYS A 260 -4.64 13.74 6.52
CA CYS A 260 -3.56 13.62 7.49
C CYS A 260 -3.93 14.42 8.74
N CYS A 261 -4.10 13.72 9.86
CA CYS A 261 -4.35 14.33 11.16
C CYS A 261 -3.02 14.41 11.93
N ILE A 262 -2.59 15.63 12.25
CA ILE A 262 -1.37 15.89 13.03
C ILE A 262 -1.79 16.45 14.39
N ASP A 263 -1.44 15.73 15.45
CA ASP A 263 -1.63 16.16 16.83
C ASP A 263 -0.35 16.80 17.38
N GLU A 264 -0.45 17.61 18.44
CA GLU A 264 0.70 18.30 19.07
C GLU A 264 1.58 19.08 18.07
N PHE A 265 0.94 19.81 17.14
CA PHE A 265 1.62 20.60 16.11
C PHE A 265 2.62 21.63 16.71
N ASP A 266 2.32 22.15 17.89
CA ASP A 266 3.20 23.08 18.62
C ASP A 266 4.53 22.42 19.06
N LYS A 267 4.57 21.10 19.21
CA LYS A 267 5.75 20.32 19.59
C LYS A 267 6.60 19.84 18.42
N MET A 268 6.17 20.10 17.19
CA MET A 268 6.93 19.79 16.00
C MET A 268 8.08 20.78 15.82
N ASP A 269 9.26 20.29 15.44
CA ASP A 269 10.43 21.12 15.16
C ASP A 269 10.20 22.01 13.93
N GLU A 270 10.79 23.21 13.92
CA GLU A 270 10.61 24.16 12.82
C GLU A 270 11.10 23.60 11.47
N SER A 271 12.15 22.78 11.48
CA SER A 271 12.64 22.11 10.27
C SER A 271 11.60 21.17 9.69
N ASP A 272 10.87 20.44 10.53
CA ASP A 272 9.87 19.47 10.09
C ASP A 272 8.59 20.16 9.60
N ARG A 273 8.27 21.34 10.17
CA ARG A 273 7.17 22.18 9.69
C ARG A 273 7.38 22.69 8.26
N THR A 274 8.62 22.85 7.80
CA THR A 274 8.89 23.26 6.40
C THR A 274 8.47 22.22 5.36
N ALA A 275 8.26 20.97 5.78
CA ALA A 275 7.84 19.88 4.91
C ALA A 275 6.32 19.84 4.67
N ILE A 276 5.54 20.68 5.37
CA ILE A 276 4.08 20.80 5.28
C ILE A 276 3.73 22.00 4.40
#